data_AF-A0A644YE73-F1
#
_entry.id   AF-A0A644YE73-F1
#
_cell.length_a   1.000
_cell.length_b   1.000
_cell.length_c   1.000
_cell.angle_alpha   90.00
_cell.angle_beta   90.00
_cell.angle_gamma   90.00
#
_symmetry.space_group_name_H-M   'P 1'
#
loop_
_entity.id
_entity.type
_entity.pdbx_description
1 polymer ?
#
loop_
_entity_poly.entity_id
_entity_poly.type
_entity_poly.pdbx_seq_one_letter_code
_entity_poly.pdbx_strand_id
1 'polypeptide(L)'
;MSFKKGDTDDAVKFFDQAIQLEQDNNKKADYAYAAAAVLASVKRLSQARTYAQKAISYRDNYGAPYILIANLYATSPNWSDEPALNKCTYFVILDKLARAKAVDPSCADDADRLIATYRRHVPAANELFMLGYKQGDRITVGGWIGESTTIR
;
A
#
# COMPACT_ATOMS: atom_id res chain seq x y z
N MET A 1 0.24 -17.94 -16.87
CA MET A 1 -1.22 -18.07 -16.64
C MET A 1 -1.82 -16.68 -16.70
N SER A 2 -2.47 -16.33 -17.82
CA SER A 2 -3.11 -15.03 -18.01
C SER A 2 -4.48 -15.05 -17.37
N PHE A 3 -4.61 -14.52 -16.15
CA PHE A 3 -5.92 -14.22 -15.57
C PHE A 3 -6.62 -13.26 -16.52
N LYS A 4 -7.66 -13.76 -17.19
CA LYS A 4 -8.45 -13.00 -18.17
C LYS A 4 -9.02 -11.79 -17.43
N LYS A 5 -8.90 -10.62 -18.06
CA LYS A 5 -9.39 -9.32 -17.58
C LYS A 5 -10.88 -9.33 -17.13
N GLY A 6 -11.64 -10.35 -17.55
CA GLY A 6 -13.06 -10.56 -17.23
C GLY A 6 -13.32 -11.05 -15.81
N ASP A 7 -12.59 -12.05 -15.32
CA ASP A 7 -12.83 -12.66 -14.00
C ASP A 7 -12.65 -11.67 -12.83
N THR A 8 -11.81 -10.65 -13.03
CA THR A 8 -11.62 -9.60 -12.02
C THR A 8 -12.85 -8.71 -11.88
N ASP A 9 -13.54 -8.39 -12.97
CA ASP A 9 -14.69 -7.49 -12.92
C ASP A 9 -15.87 -8.12 -12.18
N ASP A 10 -16.10 -9.41 -12.43
CA ASP A 10 -17.06 -10.21 -11.68
C ASP A 10 -16.66 -10.32 -10.21
N ALA A 11 -15.39 -10.62 -9.89
CA ALA A 11 -14.93 -10.68 -8.50
C ALA A 11 -15.20 -9.37 -7.75
N VAL A 12 -14.90 -8.21 -8.36
CA VAL A 12 -15.15 -6.89 -7.78
C VAL A 12 -16.65 -6.68 -7.52
N LYS A 13 -17.53 -7.09 -8.43
CA LYS A 13 -18.99 -7.02 -8.23
C LYS A 13 -19.45 -7.91 -7.09
N PHE A 14 -18.94 -9.15 -7.02
CA PHE A 14 -19.26 -10.06 -5.92
C PHE A 14 -18.82 -9.49 -4.58
N PHE A 15 -17.62 -8.91 -4.50
CA PHE A 15 -17.15 -8.25 -3.28
C PHE A 15 -17.99 -7.04 -2.91
N ASP A 16 -18.36 -6.17 -3.86
CA ASP A 16 -19.19 -4.99 -3.57
C ASP A 16 -20.60 -5.41 -3.09
N GLN A 17 -21.20 -6.42 -3.72
CA GLN A 17 -22.47 -7.00 -3.24
C GLN A 17 -22.34 -7.62 -1.85
N ALA A 18 -21.27 -8.38 -1.58
CA ALA A 18 -21.03 -8.94 -0.25
C ALA A 18 -20.87 -7.83 0.80
N ILE A 19 -20.11 -6.78 0.50
CA ILE A 19 -19.93 -5.61 1.39
C ILE A 19 -21.25 -4.87 1.62
N GLN A 20 -22.10 -4.74 0.60
CA GLN A 20 -23.41 -4.09 0.71
C GLN A 20 -24.43 -4.91 1.50
N LEU A 21 -24.45 -6.24 1.32
CA LEU A 21 -25.36 -7.15 2.00
C LEU A 21 -24.96 -7.42 3.44
N GLU A 22 -23.65 -7.38 3.72
CA GLU A 22 -23.13 -7.59 5.06
C GLU A 22 -23.50 -6.41 5.97
N GLN A 23 -23.79 -6.68 7.24
CA GLN A 23 -24.10 -5.62 8.22
C GLN A 23 -22.94 -5.38 9.18
N ASP A 24 -22.12 -6.39 9.41
CA ASP A 24 -21.00 -6.30 10.33
C ASP A 24 -19.81 -5.56 9.68
N ASN A 25 -19.36 -4.47 10.30
CA ASN A 25 -18.24 -3.69 9.80
C ASN A 25 -16.93 -4.49 9.74
N ASN A 26 -16.73 -5.45 10.65
CA ASN A 26 -15.52 -6.28 10.62
C ASN A 26 -15.53 -7.20 9.40
N LYS A 27 -16.67 -7.80 9.08
CA LYS A 27 -16.82 -8.64 7.90
C LYS A 27 -16.75 -7.82 6.61
N LYS A 28 -17.35 -6.62 6.58
CA LYS A 28 -17.17 -5.67 5.46
C LYS A 28 -15.70 -5.36 5.19
N ALA A 29 -14.94 -5.12 6.27
CA ALA A 29 -13.50 -4.90 6.16
C ALA A 29 -12.77 -6.11 5.59
N ASP A 30 -13.16 -7.32 6.01
CA ASP A 30 -12.57 -8.57 5.52
C ASP A 30 -12.85 -8.81 4.04
N TYR A 31 -14.11 -8.62 3.61
CA TYR A 31 -14.49 -8.69 2.19
C TYR A 31 -13.77 -7.64 1.34
N ALA A 32 -13.66 -6.40 1.84
CA ALA A 32 -12.93 -5.34 1.15
C ALA A 32 -11.43 -5.64 1.07
N TYR A 33 -10.85 -6.24 2.11
CA TYR A 33 -9.45 -6.69 2.11
C TYR A 33 -9.23 -7.83 1.12
N ALA A 34 -10.11 -8.83 1.09
CA ALA A 34 -10.06 -9.93 0.13
C ALA A 34 -10.14 -9.40 -1.32
N ALA A 35 -11.04 -8.46 -1.58
CA ALA A 35 -11.13 -7.76 -2.87
C ALA A 35 -9.80 -7.09 -3.24
N ALA A 36 -9.20 -6.37 -2.29
CA ALA A 36 -7.92 -5.72 -2.49
C ALA A 36 -6.80 -6.72 -2.81
N ALA A 37 -6.74 -7.86 -2.13
CA ALA A 37 -5.75 -8.91 -2.37
C ALA A 37 -5.90 -9.58 -3.75
N VAL A 38 -7.14 -9.83 -4.18
CA VAL A 38 -7.43 -10.33 -5.54
C VAL A 38 -7.00 -9.31 -6.59
N LEU A 39 -7.37 -8.04 -6.40
CA LEU A 39 -6.99 -6.94 -7.28
C LEU A 39 -5.47 -6.75 -7.36
N ALA A 40 -4.77 -6.92 -6.23
CA ALA A 40 -3.31 -6.93 -6.17
C ALA A 40 -2.72 -8.03 -7.06
N SER A 41 -3.26 -9.24 -6.94
CA SER A 41 -2.80 -10.42 -7.68
C SER A 41 -2.97 -10.27 -9.21
N VAL A 42 -3.99 -9.55 -9.65
CA VAL A 42 -4.22 -9.24 -11.08
C VAL A 42 -3.57 -7.93 -11.54
N LYS A 43 -2.64 -7.36 -10.75
CA LYS A 43 -1.93 -6.10 -11.03
C LYS A 43 -2.84 -4.87 -11.17
N ARG A 44 -4.05 -4.89 -10.59
CA ARG A 44 -4.95 -3.73 -10.50
C ARG A 44 -4.68 -2.93 -9.23
N LEU A 45 -3.49 -2.36 -9.15
CA LEU A 45 -2.96 -1.72 -7.94
C LEU A 45 -3.81 -0.53 -7.48
N SER A 46 -4.26 0.32 -8.41
CA SER A 46 -5.09 1.49 -8.11
C SER A 46 -6.41 1.08 -7.45
N GLN A 47 -7.08 0.04 -7.96
CA GLN A 47 -8.32 -0.46 -7.38
C GLN A 47 -8.05 -1.16 -6.05
N ALA A 48 -6.99 -1.97 -5.97
CA ALA A 48 -6.60 -2.65 -4.73
C ALA A 48 -6.40 -1.67 -3.58
N ARG A 49 -5.73 -0.54 -3.83
CA ARG A 49 -5.59 0.55 -2.85
C ARG A 49 -6.93 1.09 -2.39
N THR A 50 -7.86 1.39 -3.31
CA THR A 50 -9.19 1.89 -2.96
C THR A 50 -9.94 0.92 -2.05
N TYR A 51 -9.89 -0.38 -2.37
CA TYR A 51 -10.54 -1.42 -1.54
C TYR A 51 -9.87 -1.60 -0.19
N ALA A 52 -8.53 -1.57 -0.12
CA ALA A 52 -7.81 -1.61 1.14
C ALA A 52 -8.10 -0.39 2.01
N GLN A 53 -8.22 0.81 1.41
CA GLN A 53 -8.66 2.02 2.12
C GLN A 53 -10.10 1.90 2.64
N LYS A 54 -11.03 1.36 1.84
CA LYS A 54 -12.38 1.04 2.33
C LYS A 54 -12.34 0.08 3.53
N ALA A 55 -11.52 -0.97 3.47
CA ALA A 55 -11.37 -1.92 4.57
C ALA A 55 -10.90 -1.23 5.86
N ILE A 56 -9.94 -0.31 5.75
CA ILE A 56 -9.47 0.52 6.86
C ILE A 56 -10.60 1.41 7.39
N SER A 57 -11.39 2.04 6.51
CA SER A 57 -12.54 2.86 6.93
C SER A 57 -13.63 2.07 7.67
N TYR A 58 -13.76 0.76 7.39
CA TYR A 58 -14.71 -0.09 8.11
C TYR A 58 -14.13 -0.60 9.44
N ARG A 59 -12.82 -0.85 9.49
CA ARG A 59 -12.11 -1.34 10.67
C ARG A 59 -10.77 -0.63 10.84
N ASP A 60 -10.76 0.38 11.69
CA ASP A 60 -9.55 1.16 11.98
C ASP A 60 -8.44 0.33 12.65
N ASN A 61 -8.82 -0.71 13.41
CA ASN A 61 -7.91 -1.66 14.06
C ASN A 61 -7.57 -2.85 13.13
N TYR A 62 -7.31 -2.57 11.85
CA TYR A 62 -6.93 -3.59 10.87
C TYR A 62 -5.60 -3.27 10.20
N GLY A 63 -4.52 -3.92 10.65
CA GLY A 63 -3.17 -3.71 10.13
C GLY A 63 -2.91 -4.37 8.78
N ALA A 64 -3.59 -5.48 8.49
CA ALA A 64 -3.44 -6.24 7.25
C ALA A 64 -3.60 -5.38 5.96
N PRO A 65 -4.66 -4.56 5.78
CA PRO A 65 -4.80 -3.71 4.60
C PRO A 65 -3.65 -2.68 4.45
N TYR A 66 -3.07 -2.19 5.55
CA TYR A 66 -1.90 -1.30 5.47
C TYR A 66 -0.66 -2.03 4.93
N ILE A 67 -0.42 -3.26 5.38
CA ILE A 67 0.69 -4.10 4.86
C ILE A 67 0.48 -4.42 3.39
N LEU A 68 -0.76 -4.68 2.98
CA LEU A 68 -1.08 -4.92 1.58
C LEU A 68 -0.80 -3.69 0.72
N ILE A 69 -1.22 -2.49 1.15
CA ILE A 69 -0.89 -1.23 0.46
C ILE A 69 0.63 -1.03 0.38
N ALA A 70 1.34 -1.30 1.47
CA ALA A 70 2.80 -1.21 1.50
C ALA A 70 3.47 -2.17 0.50
N ASN A 71 3.02 -3.43 0.43
CA ASN A 71 3.50 -4.42 -0.54
C ASN A 71 3.11 -4.08 -1.98
N LEU A 72 1.91 -3.55 -2.19
CA LEU A 72 1.44 -3.06 -3.49
C LEU A 72 2.35 -1.95 -4.02
N TYR A 73 2.75 -1.04 -3.12
CA TYR A 73 3.72 -0.01 -3.45
C TYR A 73 5.04 -0.67 -3.80
N ALA A 74 5.60 -1.50 -2.92
CA ALA A 74 6.89 -2.19 -3.11
C ALA A 74 7.01 -3.04 -4.38
N THR A 75 5.92 -3.62 -4.86
CA THR A 75 5.89 -4.46 -6.07
C THR A 75 5.98 -3.66 -7.38
N SER A 76 5.96 -2.32 -7.33
CA SER A 76 5.99 -1.44 -8.50
C SER A 76 7.31 -0.66 -8.62
N PRO A 77 8.43 -1.24 -9.05
CA PRO A 77 9.73 -0.55 -9.06
C PRO A 77 9.80 0.72 -9.95
N ASN A 78 8.88 0.88 -10.91
CA ASN A 78 8.77 2.07 -11.78
C ASN A 78 7.61 2.97 -11.34
N TRP A 79 7.77 3.71 -10.24
CA TRP A 79 6.81 4.74 -9.84
C TRP A 79 7.04 6.06 -10.61
N SER A 80 8.28 6.38 -10.91
CA SER A 80 8.71 7.61 -11.56
C SER A 80 9.94 7.35 -12.43
N ASP A 81 10.18 8.24 -13.39
CA ASP A 81 11.41 8.24 -14.21
C ASP A 81 12.64 8.51 -13.33
N GLU A 82 12.45 9.25 -12.23
CA GLU A 82 13.50 9.56 -11.26
C GLU A 82 13.75 8.36 -10.30
N PRO A 83 14.94 7.71 -10.34
CA PRO A 83 15.26 6.59 -9.44
C PRO A 83 15.29 7.02 -7.96
N ALA A 84 15.56 8.30 -7.70
CA ALA A 84 15.55 8.84 -6.35
C ALA A 84 14.15 8.98 -5.77
N LEU A 85 13.18 9.43 -6.58
CA LEU A 85 11.77 9.45 -6.19
C LEU A 85 11.26 8.03 -5.95
N ASN A 86 11.70 7.06 -6.76
CA ASN A 86 11.40 5.64 -6.54
C ASN A 86 11.91 5.16 -5.18
N LYS A 87 13.15 5.51 -4.82
CA LYS A 87 13.67 5.22 -3.49
C LYS A 87 12.87 5.91 -2.38
N CYS A 88 12.35 7.10 -2.63
CA CYS A 88 11.54 7.80 -1.64
C CYS A 88 10.18 7.18 -1.36
N THR A 89 9.62 6.43 -2.31
CA THR A 89 8.41 5.63 -2.08
C THR A 89 8.61 4.66 -0.91
N TYR A 90 9.83 4.18 -0.66
CA TYR A 90 10.12 3.36 0.51
C TYR A 90 9.81 4.08 1.83
N PHE A 91 9.96 5.41 1.92
CA PHE A 91 9.52 6.14 3.12
C PHE A 91 8.01 6.01 3.35
N VAL A 92 7.21 6.06 2.28
CA VAL A 92 5.75 5.88 2.36
C VAL A 92 5.42 4.46 2.81
N ILE A 93 6.08 3.46 2.21
CA ILE A 93 5.91 2.05 2.57
C ILE A 93 6.21 1.83 4.06
N LEU A 94 7.34 2.33 4.53
CA LEU A 94 7.74 2.23 5.94
C LEU A 94 6.74 2.91 6.87
N ASP A 95 6.21 4.06 6.50
CA ASP A 95 5.19 4.77 7.30
C ASP A 95 3.89 3.97 7.39
N LYS A 96 3.43 3.38 6.28
CA LYS A 96 2.25 2.50 6.30
C LYS A 96 2.49 1.25 7.15
N LEU A 97 3.66 0.62 7.06
CA LEU A 97 4.01 -0.55 7.88
C LEU A 97 4.10 -0.20 9.37
N ALA A 98 4.67 0.96 9.70
CA ALA A 98 4.71 1.47 11.06
C ALA A 98 3.29 1.73 11.60
N ARG A 99 2.40 2.27 10.76
CA ARG A 99 0.98 2.42 11.09
C ARG A 99 0.31 1.07 11.31
N ALA A 100 0.57 0.10 10.43
CA ALA A 100 0.00 -1.25 10.49
C ALA A 100 0.27 -1.91 11.84
N LYS A 101 1.52 -1.86 12.32
CA LYS A 101 1.89 -2.42 13.62
C LYS A 101 1.37 -1.62 14.82
N ALA A 102 1.14 -0.33 14.64
CA ALA A 102 0.55 0.52 15.67
C ALA A 102 -0.94 0.27 15.85
N VAL A 103 -1.68 0.02 14.76
CA VAL A 103 -3.11 -0.33 14.81
C VAL A 103 -3.33 -1.81 15.08
N ASP A 104 -2.43 -2.69 14.65
CA ASP A 104 -2.53 -4.13 14.84
C ASP A 104 -1.17 -4.72 15.26
N PRO A 105 -0.96 -4.93 16.58
CA PRO A 105 0.29 -5.48 17.07
C PRO A 105 0.51 -6.95 16.63
N SER A 106 -0.54 -7.67 16.20
CA SER A 106 -0.40 -9.04 15.67
C SER A 106 0.36 -9.03 14.34
N CYS A 107 0.20 -7.96 13.57
CA CYS A 107 0.94 -7.74 12.33
C CYS A 107 2.33 -7.12 12.56
N ALA A 108 2.74 -6.88 13.81
CA ALA A 108 3.99 -6.20 14.11
C ALA A 108 5.23 -6.97 13.66
N ASP A 109 5.25 -8.31 13.80
CA ASP A 109 6.40 -9.13 13.40
C ASP A 109 6.64 -9.04 11.88
N ASP A 110 5.59 -9.25 11.09
CA ASP A 110 5.63 -9.13 9.62
C ASP A 110 5.99 -7.71 9.19
N ALA A 111 5.36 -6.70 9.80
CA ALA A 111 5.65 -5.30 9.48
C ALA A 111 7.10 -4.94 9.80
N ASP A 112 7.65 -5.38 10.93
CA ASP A 112 9.03 -5.07 11.32
C ASP A 112 10.05 -5.75 10.39
N ARG A 113 9.77 -7.00 9.99
CA ARG A 113 10.57 -7.72 8.99
C ARG A 113 10.61 -7.01 7.65
N LEU A 114 9.45 -6.56 7.17
CA LEU A 114 9.33 -5.77 5.94
C LEU A 114 10.02 -4.41 6.10
N ILE A 115 9.86 -3.73 7.23
CA ILE A 115 10.54 -2.47 7.55
C ILE A 115 12.06 -2.65 7.46
N ALA A 116 12.61 -3.68 8.10
CA ALA A 116 14.05 -3.95 8.09
C ALA A 116 14.58 -4.22 6.67
N THR A 117 13.77 -4.85 5.83
CA THR A 117 14.09 -5.12 4.42
C THR A 117 14.04 -3.84 3.59
N TYR A 118 12.91 -3.12 3.61
CA TYR A 118 12.70 -1.91 2.81
C TYR A 118 13.57 -0.75 3.25
N ARG A 119 13.91 -0.64 4.55
CA ARG A 119 14.79 0.40 5.07
C ARG A 119 16.16 0.44 4.40
N ARG A 120 16.64 -0.70 3.90
CA ARG A 120 17.90 -0.81 3.15
C ARG A 120 17.81 -0.25 1.73
N HIS A 121 16.60 -0.12 1.19
CA HIS A 121 16.35 0.41 -0.16
C HIS A 121 16.02 1.91 -0.16
N VAL A 122 15.74 2.48 1.02
CA VAL A 122 15.53 3.93 1.21
C VAL A 122 16.82 4.67 0.82
N PRO A 123 16.73 5.82 0.11
CA PRO A 123 17.93 6.54 -0.29
C PRO A 123 18.61 7.12 0.94
N ALA A 124 19.95 7.13 0.95
CA ALA A 124 20.66 7.85 1.98
C ALA A 124 20.34 9.35 1.87
N ALA A 125 20.28 10.05 3.00
CA ALA A 125 20.10 11.51 3.01
C ALA A 125 21.13 12.22 2.12
N ASN A 126 22.35 11.68 2.02
CA ASN A 126 23.40 12.16 1.14
C ASN A 126 23.07 12.03 -0.36
N GLU A 127 22.40 10.95 -0.78
CA GLU A 127 21.97 10.78 -2.18
C GLU A 127 20.86 11.77 -2.53
N LEU A 128 19.90 11.97 -1.63
CA LEU A 128 18.86 12.98 -1.81
C LEU A 128 19.43 14.39 -1.86
N PHE A 129 20.41 14.68 -1.00
CA PHE A 129 21.09 15.96 -0.96
C PHE A 129 21.86 16.25 -2.26
N MET A 130 22.52 15.24 -2.85
CA MET A 130 23.18 15.38 -4.16
C MET A 130 22.19 15.71 -5.29
N LEU A 131 20.92 15.32 -5.14
CA LEU A 131 19.86 15.62 -6.09
C LEU A 131 19.15 16.96 -5.79
N GLY A 132 19.60 17.69 -4.76
CA GLY A 132 19.01 18.95 -4.34
C GLY A 132 17.85 18.82 -3.36
N TYR A 133 17.45 17.61 -2.98
CA TYR A 133 16.42 17.36 -1.97
C TYR A 133 17.00 17.37 -0.56
N LYS A 134 16.30 18.00 0.39
CA LYS A 134 16.76 18.15 1.78
C LYS A 134 15.82 17.42 2.73
N GLN A 135 16.28 17.12 3.93
CA GLN A 135 15.39 16.67 5.01
C GLN A 135 14.32 17.76 5.25
N GLY A 136 13.05 17.36 5.35
CA GLY A 136 11.91 18.28 5.41
C GLY A 136 11.36 18.70 4.05
N ASP A 137 12.03 18.38 2.95
CA ASP A 137 11.53 18.67 1.61
C ASP A 137 10.37 17.72 1.24
N ARG A 138 9.38 18.27 0.54
CA ARG A 138 8.18 17.52 0.15
C ARG A 138 8.35 17.04 -1.27
N ILE A 139 8.40 15.73 -1.41
CA ILE A 139 8.53 15.05 -2.67
C ILE A 139 7.21 14.38 -3.03
N THR A 140 6.85 14.44 -4.31
CA THR A 140 5.66 13.78 -4.82
C THR A 140 6.07 12.49 -5.50
N VAL A 141 5.60 11.35 -4.96
CA VAL A 141 5.80 10.05 -5.58
C VAL A 141 4.91 10.00 -6.83
N GLY A 142 5.53 9.94 -8.01
CA GLY A 142 4.83 9.85 -9.27
C GLY A 142 4.13 8.51 -9.50
N GLY A 143 3.58 8.34 -10.70
CA GLY A 143 2.93 7.11 -11.12
C GLY A 143 1.51 6.96 -10.55
N TRP A 144 1.13 5.73 -10.21
CA TRP A 144 -0.22 5.41 -9.74
C TRP A 144 -0.45 5.72 -8.25
N ILE A 145 0.62 6.00 -7.50
CA ILE A 145 0.53 6.34 -6.07
C ILE A 145 0.07 7.79 -5.89
N GLY A 146 0.77 8.75 -6.52
CA GLY A 146 0.45 10.17 -6.44
C GLY A 146 0.44 10.73 -5.00
N GLU A 147 1.06 10.05 -4.03
CA GLU A 147 1.20 10.53 -2.66
C GLU A 147 2.43 11.41 -2.54
N SER A 148 2.31 12.48 -1.77
CA SER A 148 3.48 13.25 -1.35
C SER A 148 3.98 12.75 -0.01
N THR A 149 5.29 12.60 0.09
CA THR A 149 5.97 12.26 1.33
C THR A 149 6.99 13.33 1.66
N THR A 150 7.31 13.44 2.94
CA THR A 150 8.33 14.36 3.41
C THR A 150 9.57 13.55 3.74
N ILE A 151 10.71 13.98 3.21
CA ILE A 151 12.00 13.36 3.48
C ILE A 151 12.32 13.55 4.96
N ARG A 152 12.70 12.47 5.63
CA ARG A 152 13.05 12.42 7.06
C ARG A 152 14.49 11.99 7.25
#